data_AF-A0A8T3X2E5-F1
#
_entry.id   AF-A0A8T3X2E5-F1
#
_cell.length_a   1.000
_cell.length_b   1.000
_cell.length_c   1.000
_cell.angle_alpha   90.00
_cell.angle_beta   90.00
_cell.angle_gamma   90.00
#
_symmetry.space_group_name_H-M   'P 1'
#
loop_
_entity.id
_entity.type
_entity.pdbx_description
1 polymer ?
#
loop_
_entity_poly.entity_id
_entity_poly.type
_entity_poly.pdbx_seq_one_letter_code
_entity_poly.pdbx_strand_id
1 'polypeptide(L)' 'MASTNISIKKEAYEFLKNLKTGERSFSDVILSFKNEHKDVMRFFGVLKNIDWGEKEKNMQHLRGSFNKRLE' A
#
# COMPACT_ATOMS: atom_id res chain seq x y z
N MET A 1 27.23 -6.67 -2.74
CA MET A 1 25.83 -6.18 -2.87
C MET A 1 25.50 -6.10 -4.34
N ALA A 2 24.39 -6.68 -4.78
CA ALA A 2 23.91 -6.50 -6.15
C ALA A 2 23.30 -5.09 -6.28
N SER A 3 23.73 -4.33 -7.28
CA SER A 3 23.09 -3.07 -7.63
C SER A 3 21.91 -3.33 -8.57
N THR A 4 20.83 -2.57 -8.41
CA THR A 4 19.67 -2.65 -9.28
C THR A 4 19.27 -1.24 -9.68
N ASN A 5 19.08 -1.04 -10.97
CA ASN A 5 18.59 0.23 -11.51
C ASN A 5 17.07 0.25 -11.46
N ILE A 6 16.49 1.32 -10.93
CA ILE A 6 15.04 1.53 -10.92
C ILE A 6 14.70 2.84 -11.64
N SER A 7 13.60 2.84 -12.36
CA SER A 7 13.03 4.05 -12.96
C SER A 7 11.89 4.54 -12.08
N ILE A 8 11.95 5.80 -11.67
CA ILE A 8 10.92 6.45 -10.86
C ILE A 8 10.52 7.77 -11.50
N LYS A 9 9.30 8.24 -11.17
CA LYS A 9 8.86 9.57 -11.59
C LYS A 9 9.77 10.64 -10.99
N LYS A 10 9.93 11.74 -11.72
CA LYS A 10 10.76 12.89 -11.30
C LYS A 10 10.34 13.44 -9.92
N GLU A 11 9.03 13.50 -9.66
CA GLU A 11 8.48 13.94 -8.37
C GLU A 11 8.95 13.05 -7.20
N ALA A 12 8.92 11.73 -7.39
CA ALA A 12 9.37 10.77 -6.40
C ALA A 12 10.88 10.88 -6.17
N TYR A 13 11.65 11.16 -7.22
CA TYR A 13 13.10 11.38 -7.11
C TYR A 13 13.43 12.63 -6.28
N GLU A 14 12.79 13.78 -6.55
CA GLU A 14 13.02 15.00 -5.77
C GLU A 14 12.59 14.83 -4.30
N PHE A 15 11.50 14.10 -4.05
CA PHE A 15 11.09 13.75 -2.69
C PHE A 15 12.16 12.95 -1.94
N LEU A 16 12.68 11.88 -2.55
CA LEU A 16 13.75 11.07 -1.95
C LEU A 16 15.04 11.88 -1.73
N LYS A 17 15.35 12.80 -2.64
CA LYS A 17 16.50 13.69 -2.55
C LYS A 17 16.38 14.64 -1.36
N ASN A 18 15.19 15.18 -1.08
CA ASN A 18 14.96 16.06 0.07
C ASN A 18 15.08 15.31 1.41
N LEU A 19 14.70 14.03 1.44
CA LEU A 19 14.81 13.18 2.63
C LEU A 19 16.23 12.72 2.92
N LYS A 20 17.11 12.79 1.93
CA LYS A 20 18.53 12.47 2.07
C LYS A 20 19.23 13.57 2.86
N THR A 21 19.26 13.42 4.18
CA THR A 21 20.16 14.18 5.06
C THR A 21 21.61 13.77 4.80
N GLY A 22 22.57 14.69 5.00
CA GLY A 22 23.97 14.51 4.55
C GLY A 22 24.67 13.24 5.03
N GLU A 23 24.17 12.62 6.11
CA GLU A 23 24.69 11.38 6.68
C GLU A 23 24.06 10.09 6.10
N ARG A 24 22.91 10.18 5.39
CA ARG A 24 22.16 9.00 4.90
C ARG A 24 22.38 8.80 3.40
N SER A 25 22.54 7.54 2.99
CA SER A 25 22.55 7.19 1.56
C SER A 25 21.13 7.09 1.00
N PHE A 26 20.98 7.18 -0.33
CA PHE A 26 19.69 6.94 -0.99
C PHE A 26 19.13 5.54 -0.69
N SER A 27 20.01 4.54 -0.59
CA SER A 27 19.64 3.18 -0.23
C SER A 27 19.05 3.13 1.19
N ASP A 28 19.61 3.88 2.14
CA ASP A 28 19.09 3.95 3.51
C ASP A 28 17.70 4.59 3.58
N VAL A 29 17.50 5.66 2.81
CA VAL A 29 16.19 6.32 2.69
C VAL A 29 15.15 5.38 2.08
N ILE A 30 15.50 4.60 1.04
CA ILE A 30 14.57 3.62 0.46
C ILE A 30 14.26 2.50 1.47
N LEU A 31 15.26 2.06 2.23
CA LEU A 31 15.11 1.00 3.22
C LEU A 31 14.28 1.44 4.43
N SER A 32 14.27 2.73 4.81
CA SER A 32 13.44 3.20 5.92
C SER A 32 11.95 2.99 5.65
N PHE A 33 11.49 3.19 4.41
CA PHE A 33 10.09 2.93 4.01
C PHE A 33 9.70 1.45 4.09
N LYS A 34 10.66 0.53 3.97
CA LYS A 34 10.40 -0.91 4.02
C LYS A 34 10.01 -1.38 5.43
N ASN A 35 10.51 -0.71 6.46
CA ASN A 35 10.29 -1.12 7.85
C ASN A 35 9.01 -0.50 8.43
N GLU A 36 8.61 0.69 8.02
CA GLU A 36 7.42 1.38 8.56
C GLU A 36 6.08 0.78 8.05
N HIS A 37 6.06 0.17 6.86
CA HIS A 37 4.81 -0.31 6.24
C HIS A 37 4.76 -1.83 6.00
N LYS A 38 5.62 -2.59 6.67
CA LYS A 38 5.75 -4.04 6.46
C LYS A 38 4.43 -4.78 6.68
N ASP A 39 3.63 -4.35 7.66
CA ASP A 39 2.35 -4.97 7.98
C ASP A 39 1.22 -4.54 7.03
N VAL A 40 1.23 -3.28 6.59
CA VAL A 40 0.25 -2.75 5.63
C VAL A 40 0.45 -3.39 4.26
N MET A 41 1.70 -3.53 3.80
CA MET A 41 2.03 -4.20 2.53
C MET A 41 1.70 -5.71 2.54
N ARG A 42 1.83 -6.38 3.69
CA ARG A 42 1.33 -7.76 3.85
C ARG A 42 -0.18 -7.85 3.68
N PHE A 43 -0.90 -6.89 4.26
CA PHE A 43 -2.36 -6.83 4.14
C PHE A 43 -2.81 -6.60 2.69
N PHE A 44 -2.12 -5.75 1.93
CA PHE A 44 -2.40 -5.55 0.50
C PHE A 44 -2.28 -6.84 -0.32
N GLY A 45 -1.34 -7.74 0.03
CA GLY A 45 -1.23 -9.05 -0.59
C GLY A 45 -2.47 -9.93 -0.36
N VAL A 46 -3.03 -9.90 0.86
CA VAL A 46 -4.27 -10.62 1.20
C VAL A 46 -5.47 -10.06 0.44
N LEU A 47 -5.51 -8.74 0.24
CA LEU A 47 -6.57 -8.05 -0.49
C LEU A 47 -6.55 -8.29 -2.02
N LYS A 48 -5.43 -8.75 -2.58
CA LYS A 48 -5.28 -9.01 -4.02
C LYS A 48 -6.10 -10.20 -4.51
N ASN A 49 -6.36 -11.17 -3.64
CA ASN A 49 -7.12 -12.39 -3.97
C ASN A 49 -8.60 -12.28 -3.63
N ILE A 50 -9.06 -11.12 -3.17
CA ILE A 50 -10.47 -10.89 -2.86
C ILE A 50 -11.17 -10.43 -4.13
N ASP A 51 -12.24 -11.14 -4.51
CA ASP A 51 -13.18 -10.64 -5.51
C ASP A 51 -14.02 -9.52 -4.88
N TRP A 52 -13.61 -8.28 -5.17
CA TRP A 52 -14.26 -7.09 -4.67
C TRP A 52 -15.68 -6.91 -5.21
N GLY A 53 -15.98 -7.43 -6.41
CA GLY A 53 -17.32 -7.38 -6.99
C GLY A 53 -18.27 -8.32 -6.26
N GLU A 54 -17.82 -9.52 -5.90
CA GLU A 54 -18.60 -10.45 -5.06
C GLU A 54 -18.80 -9.90 -3.64
N LYS A 55 -17.75 -9.35 -3.04
CA LYS A 55 -17.81 -8.74 -1.70
C LYS A 55 -18.78 -7.57 -1.65
N GLU A 56 -18.83 -6.75 -2.68
CA GLU A 56 -19.76 -5.62 -2.78
C GLU A 56 -21.22 -6.09 -2.87
N LYS A 57 -21.51 -7.10 -3.71
CA LYS A 57 -22.85 -7.70 -3.80
C LYS A 57 -23.32 -8.29 -2.46
N ASN A 58 -22.43 -9.01 -1.77
CA ASN A 58 -22.73 -9.57 -0.45
C ASN A 58 -23.00 -8.48 0.59
N MET A 59 -22.27 -7.37 0.54
CA MET A 59 -22.50 -6.21 1.41
C MET A 59 -23.86 -5.55 1.15
N GLN A 60 -24.25 -5.41 -0.12
CA GLN A 60 -25.56 -4.87 -0.50
C GLN A 60 -26.71 -5.79 -0.04
N HIS A 61 -26.56 -7.10 -0.22
CA HIS A 61 -27.52 -8.10 0.27
C HIS A 61 -27.65 -8.07 1.80
N LEU A 62 -26.53 -7.98 2.52
CA LEU A 62 -26.54 -7.86 3.98
C LEU A 62 -27.27 -6.60 4.42
N ARG A 63 -26.94 -5.43 3.86
CA ARG A 63 -27.63 -4.17 4.16
C ARG A 63 -29.13 -4.24 3.89
N GLY A 64 -29.51 -4.82 2.75
CA GLY A 64 -30.92 -5.05 2.42
C GLY A 64 -31.63 -5.98 3.43
N SER A 65 -30.95 -7.02 3.91
CA SER A 65 -31.51 -7.94 4.92
C SER A 65 -31.68 -7.30 6.29
N PHE A 66 -30.79 -6.37 6.67
CA PHE A 66 -30.89 -5.61 7.92
C PHE A 66 -32.03 -4.59 7.87
N ASN A 67 -32.18 -3.86 6.76
CA ASN A 67 -33.30 -2.93 6.60
C ASN A 67 -34.65 -3.65 6.68
N LYS A 68 -34.78 -4.84 6.06
CA LYS A 68 -36.01 -5.66 6.15
C LYS A 68 -36.32 -6.21 7.55
N ARG A 69 -35.35 -6.23 8.46
CA ARG A 69 -35.53 -6.68 9.85
C ARG A 69 -35.85 -5.53 10.81
N LEU A 70 -35.64 -4.29 10.37
CA LEU A 70 -35.88 -3.07 11.13
C LEU A 70 -37.22 -2.41 10.78
N GLU A 71 -37.85 -2.81 9.66
CA GLU A 71 -39.27 -2.61 9.35
C GLU A 71 -40.14 -3.66 10.09
#